data_AF-A0A167RMH2-F1
#
_entry.id   AF-A0A167RMH2-F1
#
_cell.length_a   1.000
_cell.length_b   1.000
_cell.length_c   1.000
_cell.angle_alpha   90.00
_cell.angle_beta   90.00
_cell.angle_gamma   90.00
#
_symmetry.space_group_name_H-M   'P 1'
#
loop_
_entity.id
_entity.type
_entity.pdbx_description
1 polymer ?
#
loop_
_entity_poly.entity_id
_entity_poly.type
_entity_poly.pdbx_seq_one_letter_code
_entity_poly.pdbx_strand_id
1 'polypeptide(L)'
;MKNHITNVVTHYKGKCYAWDVVNEALNEDGTYRDSVFYKYIGEAFLPIAFATAAAADPDAKLYYNDYNIESPGSKSSGAQRIVKLVQQYGAKIDGVGLQAHFIVGSTPSQSAQTTNLAAFTALGVDVAYTELDIRMTLPSTTALLTQQSTDYKNTVAACMANTKCVGITIWDYTDKYSWVPSTFPGQGDACPWDKNLVKKPAYAGILAALGGTSSTTTTLVTSTTTAGSGGATRVPLYGQCGGSGWTGGTTCASGTCKHINDWYSQCL
;
A
#
# COMPACT_ATOMS: atom_id res chain seq x y z
N MET A 1 3.36 -20.61 -23.69
CA MET A 1 2.37 -20.16 -22.69
C MET A 1 1.68 -21.33 -21.99
N LYS A 2 0.80 -22.12 -22.65
CA LYS A 2 0.06 -23.21 -21.99
C LYS A 2 0.94 -24.16 -21.17
N ASN A 3 2.04 -24.67 -21.77
CA ASN A 3 2.98 -25.55 -21.06
C ASN A 3 3.54 -24.94 -19.78
N HIS A 4 3.86 -23.63 -19.78
CA HIS A 4 4.36 -22.95 -18.59
C HIS A 4 3.29 -22.89 -17.50
N ILE A 5 2.09 -22.43 -17.84
CA ILE A 5 0.97 -22.32 -16.90
C ILE A 5 0.66 -23.69 -16.30
N THR A 6 0.50 -24.73 -17.13
CA THR A 6 0.21 -26.08 -16.64
C THR A 6 1.28 -26.57 -15.67
N ASN A 7 2.57 -26.49 -16.03
CA ASN A 7 3.64 -27.02 -15.16
C ASN A 7 3.70 -26.27 -13.82
N VAL A 8 3.61 -24.93 -13.82
CA VAL A 8 3.71 -24.13 -12.60
C VAL A 8 2.47 -24.31 -11.71
N VAL A 9 1.27 -24.20 -12.29
CA VAL A 9 0.01 -24.33 -11.53
C VAL A 9 -0.14 -25.76 -11.00
N THR A 10 0.19 -26.79 -11.78
CA THR A 10 0.19 -28.18 -11.29
C THR A 10 1.20 -28.41 -10.17
N HIS A 11 2.38 -27.80 -10.23
CA HIS A 11 3.38 -27.93 -9.17
C HIS A 11 2.87 -27.40 -7.80
N TYR A 12 2.13 -26.30 -7.81
CA TYR A 12 1.56 -25.67 -6.61
C TYR A 12 0.09 -26.02 -6.35
N LYS A 13 -0.44 -27.03 -7.04
CA LYS A 13 -1.85 -27.41 -6.94
C LYS A 13 -2.29 -27.61 -5.49
N GLY A 14 -3.41 -26.98 -5.12
CA GLY A 14 -3.99 -27.04 -3.77
C GLY A 14 -3.24 -26.26 -2.70
N LYS A 15 -2.17 -25.54 -3.04
CA LYS A 15 -1.41 -24.66 -2.13
C LYS A 15 -1.74 -23.19 -2.31
N CYS A 16 -2.18 -22.80 -3.51
CA CYS A 16 -2.52 -21.42 -3.84
C CYS A 16 -4.00 -21.17 -3.55
N TYR A 17 -4.31 -20.24 -2.65
CA TYR A 17 -5.66 -19.69 -2.52
C TYR A 17 -6.10 -19.03 -3.83
N ALA A 18 -5.21 -18.23 -4.42
CA ALA A 18 -5.43 -17.53 -5.68
C ALA A 18 -4.16 -17.50 -6.55
N TRP A 19 -4.35 -17.27 -7.84
CA TRP A 19 -3.33 -16.98 -8.83
C TRP A 19 -3.65 -15.67 -9.55
N ASP A 20 -2.67 -14.78 -9.64
CA ASP A 20 -2.67 -13.72 -10.65
C ASP A 20 -2.27 -14.34 -11.98
N VAL A 21 -3.27 -14.75 -12.77
CA VAL A 21 -3.04 -15.54 -13.99
C VAL A 21 -2.47 -14.69 -15.11
N VAL A 22 -2.95 -13.45 -15.23
CA VAL A 22 -2.42 -12.45 -16.14
C VAL A 22 -2.24 -11.14 -15.38
N ASN A 23 -1.06 -10.56 -15.51
CA ASN A 23 -0.66 -9.31 -14.86
C ASN A 23 -0.47 -8.20 -15.91
N GLU A 24 -0.99 -7.00 -15.64
CA GLU A 24 -0.67 -5.74 -16.33
C GLU A 24 -0.81 -5.76 -17.87
N ALA A 25 -1.88 -6.37 -18.37
CA ALA A 25 -2.11 -6.52 -19.81
C ALA A 25 -2.60 -5.24 -20.51
N LEU A 26 -2.68 -4.10 -19.80
CA LEU A 26 -3.25 -2.85 -20.30
C LEU A 26 -2.26 -1.68 -20.23
N ASN A 27 -2.35 -0.80 -21.22
CA ASN A 27 -1.78 0.54 -21.18
C ASN A 27 -2.71 1.48 -20.37
N GLU A 28 -2.23 2.68 -20.05
CA GLU A 28 -3.00 3.70 -19.30
C GLU A 28 -4.29 4.15 -20.00
N ASP A 29 -4.32 4.11 -21.34
CA ASP A 29 -5.52 4.43 -22.14
C ASP A 29 -6.52 3.26 -22.22
N GLY A 30 -6.24 2.13 -21.56
CA GLY A 30 -7.09 0.95 -21.56
C GLY A 30 -7.00 0.10 -22.83
N THR A 31 -6.06 0.38 -23.75
CA THR A 31 -5.70 -0.55 -24.83
C THR A 31 -4.82 -1.69 -24.30
N TYR A 32 -4.73 -2.80 -25.03
CA TYR A 32 -3.83 -3.89 -24.65
C TYR A 32 -2.37 -3.49 -24.78
N ARG A 33 -1.58 -3.83 -23.77
CA ARG A 33 -0.13 -3.62 -23.75
C ARG A 33 0.54 -4.51 -24.79
N ASP A 34 1.54 -3.97 -25.49
CA ASP A 34 2.38 -4.79 -26.37
C ASP A 34 3.14 -5.84 -25.54
N SER A 35 3.03 -7.08 -25.97
CA SER A 35 3.69 -8.22 -25.33
C SER A 35 3.85 -9.33 -26.37
N VAL A 36 4.80 -10.24 -26.14
CA VAL A 36 4.96 -11.42 -26.99
C VAL A 36 3.66 -12.25 -27.06
N PHE A 37 2.84 -12.25 -26.01
CA PHE A 37 1.57 -12.97 -26.01
C PHE A 37 0.55 -12.27 -26.92
N TYR A 38 0.35 -10.97 -26.72
CA TYR A 38 -0.60 -10.20 -27.52
C TYR A 38 -0.20 -10.14 -29.00
N LYS A 39 1.09 -9.95 -29.30
CA LYS A 39 1.60 -9.86 -30.67
C LYS A 39 1.37 -11.13 -31.50
N TYR A 40 1.49 -12.31 -30.89
CA TYR A 40 1.44 -13.59 -31.61
C TYR A 40 0.11 -14.34 -31.46
N ILE A 41 -0.66 -14.09 -30.39
CA ILE A 41 -1.92 -14.79 -30.11
C ILE A 41 -3.12 -13.83 -30.26
N GLY A 42 -2.90 -12.52 -30.20
CA GLY A 42 -3.97 -11.53 -30.03
C GLY A 42 -4.57 -11.62 -28.63
N GLU A 43 -5.68 -10.93 -28.40
CA GLU A 43 -6.35 -10.89 -27.08
C GLU A 43 -6.78 -12.28 -26.56
N ALA A 44 -6.89 -13.27 -27.45
CA ALA A 44 -7.21 -14.66 -27.09
C ALA A 44 -6.22 -15.27 -26.09
N PHE A 45 -5.01 -14.72 -25.92
CA PHE A 45 -4.10 -15.19 -24.88
C PHE A 45 -4.71 -15.10 -23.48
N LEU A 46 -5.58 -14.11 -23.23
CA LEU A 46 -6.27 -13.90 -21.96
C LEU A 46 -7.16 -15.08 -21.59
N PRO A 47 -8.26 -15.40 -22.32
CA PRO A 47 -9.10 -16.55 -21.98
C PRO A 47 -8.35 -17.89 -22.05
N ILE A 48 -7.36 -18.02 -22.94
CA ILE A 48 -6.53 -19.23 -23.00
C ILE A 48 -5.72 -19.43 -21.72
N ALA A 49 -5.13 -18.38 -21.15
CA ALA A 49 -4.36 -18.46 -19.91
C ALA A 49 -5.25 -18.89 -18.73
N PHE A 50 -6.41 -18.24 -18.57
CA PHE A 50 -7.39 -18.56 -17.54
C PHE A 50 -7.93 -20.00 -17.66
N ALA A 51 -8.34 -20.42 -18.86
CA ALA A 51 -8.81 -21.80 -19.07
C ALA A 51 -7.70 -22.83 -18.78
N THR A 52 -6.44 -22.51 -19.10
CA THR A 52 -5.30 -23.40 -18.83
C THR A 52 -5.02 -23.50 -17.33
N ALA A 53 -5.07 -22.38 -16.60
CA ALA A 53 -4.88 -22.38 -15.15
C ALA A 53 -6.00 -23.16 -14.44
N ALA A 54 -7.27 -22.92 -14.83
CA ALA A 54 -8.42 -23.62 -14.28
C ALA A 54 -8.37 -25.15 -14.50
N ALA A 55 -7.87 -25.60 -15.66
CA ALA A 55 -7.70 -27.02 -15.93
C ALA A 55 -6.59 -27.66 -15.08
N ALA A 56 -5.54 -26.92 -14.76
CA ALA A 56 -4.42 -27.41 -13.96
C ALA A 56 -4.77 -27.48 -12.46
N ASP A 57 -5.42 -26.45 -11.92
CA ASP A 57 -5.94 -26.40 -10.56
C ASP A 57 -7.36 -25.78 -10.53
N PRO A 58 -8.42 -26.61 -10.53
CA PRO A 58 -9.80 -26.12 -10.53
C PRO A 58 -10.21 -25.38 -9.25
N ASP A 59 -9.53 -25.64 -8.13
CA ASP A 59 -9.92 -25.13 -6.81
C ASP A 59 -9.34 -23.74 -6.53
N ALA A 60 -8.21 -23.40 -7.15
CA ALA A 60 -7.59 -22.08 -7.02
C ALA A 60 -8.46 -20.96 -7.61
N LYS A 61 -8.52 -19.82 -6.93
CA LYS A 61 -9.17 -18.61 -7.47
C LYS A 61 -8.29 -17.95 -8.53
N LEU A 62 -8.86 -17.55 -9.66
CA LEU A 62 -8.11 -17.00 -10.79
C LEU A 62 -8.37 -15.50 -10.96
N TYR A 63 -7.30 -14.71 -10.86
CA TYR A 63 -7.34 -13.26 -10.86
C TYR A 63 -6.66 -12.66 -12.10
N TYR A 64 -7.25 -11.55 -12.59
CA TYR A 64 -6.53 -10.57 -13.40
C TYR A 64 -5.99 -9.47 -12.48
N ASN A 65 -4.70 -9.15 -12.53
CA ASN A 65 -4.08 -8.17 -11.64
C ASN A 65 -3.50 -6.98 -12.45
N ASP A 66 -3.73 -5.74 -12.00
CA ASP A 66 -3.20 -4.53 -12.65
C ASP A 66 -3.17 -3.33 -11.69
N TYR A 67 -2.38 -2.32 -12.03
CA TYR A 67 -2.30 -1.02 -11.35
C TYR A 67 -3.12 0.07 -12.07
N ASN A 68 -3.38 1.19 -11.37
CA ASN A 68 -4.13 2.34 -11.90
C ASN A 68 -5.56 1.99 -12.33
N ILE A 69 -6.13 0.94 -11.76
CA ILE A 69 -7.51 0.53 -11.99
C ILE A 69 -8.38 0.73 -10.76
N GLU A 70 -7.94 1.51 -9.75
CA GLU A 70 -8.60 1.73 -8.47
C GLU A 70 -9.67 2.82 -8.51
N SER A 71 -9.75 3.57 -9.61
CA SER A 71 -10.79 4.59 -9.85
C SER A 71 -11.35 4.47 -11.27
N PRO A 72 -12.57 5.00 -11.52
CA PRO A 72 -13.15 4.97 -12.86
C PRO A 72 -12.26 5.68 -13.87
N GLY A 73 -12.04 5.06 -15.02
CA GLY A 73 -11.17 5.57 -16.08
C GLY A 73 -11.01 4.58 -17.22
N SER A 74 -10.22 4.96 -18.23
CA SER A 74 -10.02 4.14 -19.44
C SER A 74 -9.36 2.80 -19.11
N LYS A 75 -8.33 2.79 -18.26
CA LYS A 75 -7.66 1.55 -17.83
C LYS A 75 -8.59 0.62 -17.04
N SER A 76 -9.32 1.15 -16.06
CA SER A 76 -10.36 0.37 -15.34
C SER A 76 -11.42 -0.21 -16.28
N SER A 77 -11.87 0.58 -17.28
CA SER A 77 -12.79 0.08 -18.32
C SER A 77 -12.17 -1.02 -19.17
N GLY A 78 -10.87 -0.93 -19.46
CA GLY A 78 -10.10 -1.98 -20.11
C GLY A 78 -10.03 -3.27 -19.28
N ALA A 79 -9.83 -3.16 -17.98
CA ALA A 79 -9.81 -4.34 -17.09
C ALA A 79 -11.19 -5.00 -17.02
N GLN A 80 -12.27 -4.22 -16.95
CA GLN A 80 -13.64 -4.74 -17.05
C GLN A 80 -13.90 -5.43 -18.40
N ARG A 81 -13.30 -4.94 -19.49
CA ARG A 81 -13.37 -5.59 -20.80
C ARG A 81 -12.66 -6.95 -20.79
N ILE A 82 -11.50 -7.07 -20.11
CA ILE A 82 -10.81 -8.36 -19.94
C ILE A 82 -11.70 -9.35 -19.19
N VAL A 83 -12.32 -8.94 -18.07
CA VAL A 83 -13.24 -9.81 -17.32
C VAL A 83 -14.35 -10.35 -18.23
N LYS A 84 -15.02 -9.45 -18.97
CA LYS A 84 -16.10 -9.81 -19.90
C LYS A 84 -15.60 -10.72 -21.02
N LEU A 85 -14.40 -10.48 -21.57
CA LEU A 85 -13.80 -11.32 -22.60
C LEU A 85 -13.58 -12.75 -22.09
N VAL A 86 -12.97 -12.92 -20.91
CA VAL A 86 -12.72 -14.24 -20.33
C VAL A 86 -14.03 -15.00 -20.08
N GLN A 87 -15.04 -14.30 -19.53
CA GLN A 87 -16.38 -14.85 -19.31
C GLN A 87 -17.09 -15.23 -20.62
N GLN A 88 -16.98 -14.40 -21.67
CA GLN A 88 -17.59 -14.65 -22.98
C GLN A 88 -17.06 -15.94 -23.62
N TYR A 89 -15.80 -16.29 -23.37
CA TYR A 89 -15.18 -17.54 -23.83
C TYR A 89 -15.47 -18.74 -22.91
N GLY A 90 -16.29 -18.56 -21.86
CA GLY A 90 -16.64 -19.62 -20.91
C GLY A 90 -15.50 -20.03 -19.98
N ALA A 91 -14.44 -19.23 -19.89
CA ALA A 91 -13.30 -19.51 -19.02
C ALA A 91 -13.56 -18.96 -17.60
N LYS A 92 -13.02 -19.66 -16.60
CA LYS A 92 -13.10 -19.26 -15.19
C LYS A 92 -12.29 -17.99 -14.95
N ILE A 93 -12.92 -16.96 -14.39
CA ILE A 93 -12.26 -15.81 -13.77
C ILE A 93 -13.01 -15.50 -12.49
N ASP A 94 -12.32 -15.56 -11.37
CA ASP A 94 -12.92 -15.44 -10.05
C ASP A 94 -12.78 -14.03 -9.49
N GLY A 95 -11.73 -13.29 -9.88
CA GLY A 95 -11.42 -12.02 -9.26
C GLY A 95 -10.63 -11.03 -10.11
N VAL A 96 -10.61 -9.79 -9.64
CA VAL A 96 -9.69 -8.74 -10.12
C VAL A 96 -8.86 -8.23 -8.95
N GLY A 97 -7.53 -8.28 -9.12
CA GLY A 97 -6.55 -7.71 -8.21
C GLY A 97 -6.26 -6.28 -8.62
N LEU A 98 -6.40 -5.35 -7.68
CA LEU A 98 -6.07 -3.95 -7.86
C LEU A 98 -4.80 -3.67 -7.06
N GLN A 99 -3.68 -3.37 -7.73
CA GLN A 99 -2.38 -3.30 -7.07
C GLN A 99 -2.34 -2.21 -5.99
N ALA A 100 -2.99 -1.06 -6.21
CA ALA A 100 -3.05 0.05 -5.28
C ALA A 100 -1.67 0.66 -4.93
N HIS A 101 -0.79 0.77 -5.93
CA HIS A 101 0.41 1.59 -5.87
C HIS A 101 0.09 3.07 -6.02
N PHE A 102 0.14 3.82 -4.93
CA PHE A 102 -0.26 5.23 -4.92
C PHE A 102 0.89 6.17 -4.58
N ILE A 103 0.63 7.47 -4.79
CA ILE A 103 1.47 8.58 -4.33
C ILE A 103 0.69 9.32 -3.26
N VAL A 104 1.36 9.64 -2.15
CA VAL A 104 0.78 10.43 -1.06
C VAL A 104 0.10 11.70 -1.60
N GLY A 105 -1.18 11.88 -1.26
CA GLY A 105 -1.99 13.03 -1.68
C GLY A 105 -2.56 12.94 -3.10
N SER A 106 -2.20 11.91 -3.88
CA SER A 106 -2.79 11.59 -5.18
C SER A 106 -3.59 10.28 -5.17
N THR A 107 -3.72 9.65 -4.00
CA THR A 107 -4.56 8.47 -3.80
C THR A 107 -6.03 8.79 -4.09
N PRO A 108 -6.75 7.98 -4.89
CA PRO A 108 -8.18 8.20 -5.13
C PRO A 108 -8.98 8.22 -3.82
N SER A 109 -10.05 9.01 -3.76
CA SER A 109 -10.89 9.05 -2.54
C SER A 109 -11.48 7.68 -2.23
N GLN A 110 -11.82 7.42 -0.96
CA GLN A 110 -12.54 6.20 -0.56
C GLN A 110 -13.79 5.98 -1.43
N SER A 111 -14.57 7.02 -1.71
CA SER A 111 -15.79 6.92 -2.52
C SER A 111 -15.53 6.52 -3.97
N ALA A 112 -14.47 7.06 -4.59
CA ALA A 112 -14.06 6.69 -5.95
C ALA A 112 -13.62 5.22 -5.99
N GLN A 113 -12.84 4.79 -5.00
CA GLN A 113 -12.39 3.41 -4.84
C GLN A 113 -13.57 2.46 -4.66
N THR A 114 -14.48 2.73 -3.72
CA THR A 114 -15.69 1.90 -3.49
C THR A 114 -16.56 1.79 -4.74
N THR A 115 -16.77 2.91 -5.45
CA THR A 115 -17.55 2.92 -6.69
C THR A 115 -16.92 2.03 -7.77
N ASN A 116 -15.61 2.08 -7.89
CA ASN A 116 -14.89 1.32 -8.89
C ASN A 116 -14.79 -0.18 -8.53
N LEU A 117 -14.55 -0.51 -7.26
CA LEU A 117 -14.66 -1.89 -6.78
C LEU A 117 -16.06 -2.46 -7.07
N ALA A 118 -17.12 -1.68 -6.84
CA ALA A 118 -18.49 -2.08 -7.15
C ALA A 118 -18.67 -2.42 -8.64
N ALA A 119 -18.06 -1.65 -9.54
CA ALA A 119 -18.14 -1.89 -10.99
C ALA A 119 -17.55 -3.26 -11.40
N PHE A 120 -16.44 -3.69 -10.80
CA PHE A 120 -15.91 -5.04 -11.02
C PHE A 120 -16.81 -6.12 -10.41
N THR A 121 -17.25 -5.92 -9.17
CA THR A 121 -18.08 -6.92 -8.48
C THR A 121 -19.45 -7.13 -9.13
N ALA A 122 -19.96 -6.12 -9.85
CA ALA A 122 -21.16 -6.21 -10.68
C ALA A 122 -20.98 -7.14 -11.89
N LEU A 123 -19.74 -7.46 -12.29
CA LEU A 123 -19.43 -8.49 -13.30
C LEU A 123 -19.41 -9.91 -12.71
N GLY A 124 -19.73 -10.07 -11.44
CA GLY A 124 -19.81 -11.37 -10.78
C GLY A 124 -18.51 -11.86 -10.15
N VAL A 125 -17.41 -11.11 -10.27
CA VAL A 125 -16.09 -11.45 -9.71
C VAL A 125 -15.87 -10.85 -8.31
N ASP A 126 -14.94 -11.42 -7.55
CA ASP A 126 -14.40 -10.84 -6.32
C ASP A 126 -13.37 -9.74 -6.65
N VAL A 127 -13.02 -8.92 -5.66
CA VAL A 127 -11.93 -7.93 -5.77
C VAL A 127 -10.98 -8.05 -4.59
N ALA A 128 -9.73 -7.65 -4.78
CA ALA A 128 -8.75 -7.55 -3.70
C ALA A 128 -7.77 -6.41 -3.99
N TYR A 129 -7.25 -5.78 -2.94
CA TYR A 129 -6.03 -4.98 -3.07
C TYR A 129 -4.83 -5.89 -2.92
N THR A 130 -3.93 -5.90 -3.89
CA THR A 130 -2.91 -6.95 -4.03
C THR A 130 -1.49 -6.50 -3.70
N GLU A 131 -1.17 -5.21 -3.83
CA GLU A 131 0.20 -4.70 -3.76
C GLU A 131 0.26 -3.31 -3.09
N LEU A 132 -0.58 -3.06 -2.09
CA LEU A 132 -0.79 -1.73 -1.53
C LEU A 132 0.48 -1.12 -0.94
N ASP A 133 0.96 -0.04 -1.55
CA ASP A 133 1.97 0.88 -1.03
C ASP A 133 1.65 2.33 -1.42
N ILE A 134 2.07 3.30 -0.61
CA ILE A 134 1.73 4.72 -0.84
C ILE A 134 2.99 5.56 -0.68
N ARG A 135 3.75 5.70 -1.78
CA ARG A 135 5.05 6.37 -1.77
C ARG A 135 4.96 7.89 -1.62
N MET A 136 6.02 8.50 -1.11
CA MET A 136 6.17 9.96 -1.03
C MET A 136 7.52 10.41 -1.59
N THR A 137 7.62 11.67 -2.00
CA THR A 137 8.90 12.32 -2.27
C THR A 137 9.70 12.46 -0.98
N LEU A 138 10.95 12.03 -0.99
CA LEU A 138 11.85 12.10 0.16
C LEU A 138 12.50 13.49 0.31
N PRO A 139 12.85 13.93 1.54
CA PRO A 139 12.66 13.21 2.81
C PRO A 139 11.20 13.23 3.31
N SER A 140 10.80 12.21 4.06
CA SER A 140 9.50 12.22 4.74
C SER A 140 9.35 13.43 5.65
N THR A 141 8.13 13.95 5.74
CA THR A 141 7.76 15.00 6.70
C THR A 141 6.55 14.53 7.52
N THR A 142 6.31 15.14 8.69
CA THR A 142 5.10 14.86 9.48
C THR A 142 3.82 15.03 8.67
N ALA A 143 3.77 16.04 7.79
CA ALA A 143 2.61 16.27 6.91
C ALA A 143 2.41 15.12 5.91
N LEU A 144 3.49 14.67 5.25
CA LEU A 144 3.43 13.54 4.31
C LEU A 144 3.04 12.23 5.03
N LEU A 145 3.59 11.96 6.21
CA LEU A 145 3.25 10.77 7.00
C LEU A 145 1.79 10.79 7.48
N THR A 146 1.28 11.97 7.83
CA THR A 146 -0.13 12.15 8.22
C THR A 146 -1.06 11.93 7.03
N GLN A 147 -0.72 12.47 5.85
CA GLN A 147 -1.48 12.25 4.64
C GLN A 147 -1.43 10.78 4.21
N GLN A 148 -0.27 10.14 4.24
CA GLN A 148 -0.11 8.71 3.97
C GLN A 148 -1.02 7.86 4.88
N SER A 149 -1.11 8.22 6.17
CA SER A 149 -2.04 7.54 7.09
C SER A 149 -3.50 7.68 6.68
N THR A 150 -3.89 8.82 6.12
CA THR A 150 -5.26 9.06 5.63
C THR A 150 -5.51 8.27 4.35
N ASP A 151 -4.52 8.24 3.46
CA ASP A 151 -4.61 7.51 2.18
C ASP A 151 -4.75 5.99 2.41
N TYR A 152 -3.91 5.42 3.29
CA TYR A 152 -4.03 4.01 3.70
C TYR A 152 -5.40 3.72 4.32
N LYS A 153 -5.88 4.59 5.22
CA LYS A 153 -7.20 4.45 5.83
C LYS A 153 -8.30 4.42 4.77
N ASN A 154 -8.26 5.33 3.80
CA ASN A 154 -9.28 5.45 2.76
C ASN A 154 -9.33 4.20 1.87
N THR A 155 -8.17 3.69 1.45
CA THR A 155 -8.09 2.47 0.64
C THR A 155 -8.58 1.25 1.40
N VAL A 156 -8.15 1.06 2.65
CA VAL A 156 -8.63 -0.06 3.48
C VAL A 156 -10.14 0.04 3.72
N ALA A 157 -10.64 1.23 4.04
CA ALA A 157 -12.07 1.46 4.24
C ALA A 157 -12.91 1.23 2.97
N ALA A 158 -12.34 1.47 1.78
CA ALA A 158 -13.02 1.18 0.52
C ALA A 158 -13.25 -0.33 0.32
N CYS A 159 -12.26 -1.15 0.67
CA CYS A 159 -12.40 -2.61 0.65
C CYS A 159 -13.40 -3.09 1.71
N MET A 160 -13.28 -2.60 2.95
CA MET A 160 -14.19 -2.96 4.04
C MET A 160 -15.66 -2.61 3.76
N ALA A 161 -15.91 -1.60 2.92
CA ALA A 161 -17.26 -1.21 2.49
C ALA A 161 -17.84 -2.10 1.37
N ASN A 162 -17.07 -3.03 0.79
CA ASN A 162 -17.50 -3.91 -0.29
C ASN A 162 -17.40 -5.37 0.16
N THR A 163 -18.54 -6.06 0.27
CA THR A 163 -18.60 -7.46 0.76
C THR A 163 -17.91 -8.48 -0.14
N LYS A 164 -17.62 -8.12 -1.40
CA LYS A 164 -16.84 -8.93 -2.35
C LYS A 164 -15.37 -8.49 -2.44
N CYS A 165 -14.94 -7.52 -1.63
CA CYS A 165 -13.51 -7.28 -1.43
C CYS A 165 -12.97 -8.26 -0.40
N VAL A 166 -12.22 -9.25 -0.87
CA VAL A 166 -11.87 -10.44 -0.07
C VAL A 166 -10.50 -10.35 0.62
N GLY A 167 -9.71 -9.31 0.34
CA GLY A 167 -8.39 -9.18 0.92
C GLY A 167 -7.66 -7.89 0.57
N ILE A 168 -6.66 -7.59 1.39
CA ILE A 168 -5.72 -6.49 1.22
C ILE A 168 -4.33 -7.03 1.51
N THR A 169 -3.44 -6.92 0.55
CA THR A 169 -2.02 -7.28 0.66
C THR A 169 -1.20 -6.01 0.45
N ILE A 170 -0.24 -5.76 1.34
CA ILE A 170 0.73 -4.67 1.22
C ILE A 170 2.00 -5.19 0.54
N TRP A 171 2.62 -4.38 -0.34
CA TRP A 171 3.78 -4.82 -1.12
C TRP A 171 5.09 -4.72 -0.31
N ASP A 172 5.30 -5.77 0.49
CA ASP A 172 6.15 -5.75 1.68
C ASP A 172 5.61 -4.81 2.77
N TYR A 173 6.10 -4.97 4.01
CA TYR A 173 5.57 -4.26 5.18
C TYR A 173 6.49 -3.17 5.71
N THR A 174 7.77 -3.17 5.35
CA THR A 174 8.78 -2.23 5.83
C THR A 174 9.46 -1.46 4.70
N ASP A 175 9.70 -0.17 4.94
CA ASP A 175 10.47 0.70 4.04
C ASP A 175 11.88 0.18 3.77
N LYS A 176 12.41 -0.71 4.62
CA LYS A 176 13.75 -1.31 4.46
C LYS A 176 13.91 -2.12 3.18
N TYR A 177 12.85 -2.80 2.75
CA TYR A 177 12.88 -3.74 1.63
C TYR A 177 11.93 -3.36 0.50
N SER A 178 11.27 -2.20 0.61
CA SER A 178 10.39 -1.70 -0.42
C SER A 178 11.12 -1.54 -1.76
N TRP A 179 10.47 -1.98 -2.83
CA TRP A 179 10.92 -1.79 -4.21
C TRP A 179 10.95 -0.32 -4.65
N VAL A 180 10.14 0.53 -4.01
CA VAL A 180 9.83 1.91 -4.44
C VAL A 180 11.08 2.73 -4.75
N PRO A 181 12.13 2.79 -3.90
CA PRO A 181 13.29 3.65 -4.18
C PRO A 181 14.08 3.25 -5.43
N SER A 182 14.06 1.96 -5.79
CA SER A 182 14.72 1.46 -7.00
C SER A 182 13.92 1.71 -8.28
N THR A 183 12.59 1.76 -8.18
CA THR A 183 11.69 1.98 -9.31
C THR A 183 11.41 3.46 -9.54
N PHE A 184 11.28 4.24 -8.47
CA PHE A 184 10.93 5.66 -8.48
C PHE A 184 12.01 6.48 -7.75
N PRO A 185 13.07 6.91 -8.45
CA PRO A 185 14.16 7.67 -7.84
C PRO A 185 13.66 8.92 -7.09
N GLY A 186 14.14 9.10 -5.86
CA GLY A 186 13.72 10.20 -4.98
C GLY A 186 12.40 9.97 -4.24
N GLN A 187 11.75 8.82 -4.43
CA GLN A 187 10.54 8.42 -3.70
C GLN A 187 10.84 7.24 -2.77
N GLY A 188 10.06 7.12 -1.70
CA GLY A 188 10.25 6.07 -0.70
C GLY A 188 9.24 6.18 0.43
N ASP A 189 9.64 5.65 1.58
CA ASP A 189 8.86 5.61 2.82
C ASP A 189 7.40 5.21 2.58
N ALA A 190 7.17 4.18 1.75
CA ALA A 190 5.86 3.83 1.22
C ALA A 190 5.04 2.87 2.10
N CYS A 191 5.69 2.14 3.01
CA CYS A 191 5.10 1.06 3.79
C CYS A 191 4.66 1.52 5.20
N PRO A 192 3.88 0.72 5.96
CA PRO A 192 3.42 1.11 7.29
C PRO A 192 4.47 0.96 8.41
N TRP A 193 5.64 0.37 8.15
CA TRP A 193 6.80 0.33 9.05
C TRP A 193 8.00 1.01 8.42
N ASP A 194 8.76 1.75 9.22
CA ASP A 194 10.00 2.38 8.78
C ASP A 194 11.13 1.35 8.58
N LYS A 195 12.28 1.85 8.12
CA LYS A 195 13.48 1.04 7.89
C LYS A 195 14.08 0.38 9.15
N ASN A 196 13.68 0.83 10.33
CA ASN A 196 14.07 0.29 11.64
C ASN A 196 13.00 -0.65 12.21
N LEU A 197 11.99 -1.01 11.41
CA LEU A 197 10.87 -1.87 11.81
C LEU A 197 10.00 -1.24 12.91
N VAL A 198 9.93 0.10 12.95
CA VAL A 198 9.04 0.85 13.84
C VAL A 198 7.79 1.26 13.07
N LYS A 199 6.62 1.11 13.70
CA LYS A 199 5.33 1.47 13.10
C LYS A 199 5.29 2.97 12.77
N LYS A 200 4.85 3.29 11.55
CA LYS A 200 4.56 4.66 11.08
C LYS A 200 3.08 4.99 11.31
N PRO A 201 2.68 6.27 11.18
CA PRO A 201 1.27 6.68 11.27
C PRO A 201 0.34 5.85 10.37
N ALA A 202 0.80 5.42 9.19
CA ALA A 202 0.06 4.54 8.29
C ALA A 202 -0.48 3.26 8.95
N TYR A 203 0.25 2.66 9.91
CA TYR A 203 -0.25 1.51 10.67
C TYR A 203 -1.55 1.85 11.43
N ALA A 204 -1.60 3.02 12.06
CA ALA A 204 -2.76 3.48 12.82
C ALA A 204 -3.94 3.79 11.88
N GLY A 205 -3.67 4.33 10.69
CA GLY A 205 -4.66 4.53 9.63
C GLY A 205 -5.32 3.23 9.18
N ILE A 206 -4.52 2.19 8.93
CA ILE A 206 -5.02 0.84 8.58
C ILE A 206 -5.89 0.29 9.72
N LEU A 207 -5.40 0.32 10.96
CA LEU A 207 -6.13 -0.21 12.11
C LEU A 207 -7.49 0.49 12.30
N ALA A 208 -7.53 1.81 12.13
CA ALA A 208 -8.76 2.59 12.25
C ALA A 208 -9.80 2.19 11.19
N ALA A 209 -9.37 1.90 9.96
CA ALA A 209 -10.27 1.45 8.90
C ALA A 209 -10.83 0.04 9.14
N LEU A 210 -10.07 -0.83 9.84
CA LEU A 210 -10.50 -2.17 10.24
C LEU A 210 -11.42 -2.18 11.48
N GLY A 211 -11.84 -1.01 11.97
CA GLY A 211 -12.67 -0.89 13.18
C GLY A 211 -11.90 -1.05 14.49
N GLY A 212 -10.57 -1.11 14.44
CA GLY A 212 -9.73 -1.10 15.63
C GLY A 212 -9.63 0.30 16.23
N THR A 213 -9.72 0.40 17.55
CA THR A 213 -9.31 1.60 18.25
C THR A 213 -7.78 1.63 18.25
N SER A 214 -7.19 2.59 17.54
CA SER A 214 -5.78 2.90 17.79
C SER A 214 -5.69 3.40 19.23
N SER A 215 -5.18 2.56 20.14
CA SER A 215 -4.63 3.06 21.40
C SER A 215 -3.34 3.80 21.05
N THR A 216 -3.51 5.02 20.54
CA THR A 216 -2.46 6.00 20.62
C THR A 216 -2.32 6.25 22.11
N THR A 217 -1.42 5.52 22.77
CA THR A 217 -0.70 6.11 23.89
C THR A 217 0.21 7.18 23.30
N THR A 218 -0.41 8.22 22.74
CA THR A 218 0.20 9.53 22.73
C THR A 218 0.16 9.89 24.19
N THR A 219 1.28 9.78 24.88
CA THR A 219 1.49 10.53 26.12
C THR A 219 1.50 12.01 25.72
N LEU A 220 0.32 12.54 25.40
CA LEU A 220 0.03 13.96 25.51
C LEU A 220 0.12 14.22 27.00
N VAL A 221 1.32 14.55 27.46
CA VAL A 221 1.48 15.28 28.70
C VAL A 221 0.83 16.63 28.43
N THR A 222 -0.47 16.71 28.68
CA THR A 222 -1.18 17.97 28.84
C THR A 222 -0.64 18.56 30.13
N SER A 223 0.51 19.24 30.06
CA SER A 223 0.99 20.08 31.14
C SER A 223 0.05 21.28 31.21
N THR A 224 -0.98 21.14 32.04
CA THR A 224 -1.72 22.24 32.62
C THR A 224 -0.72 23.30 33.08
N THR A 225 -0.82 24.48 32.49
CA THR A 225 -0.12 25.68 32.92
C THR A 225 -0.62 26.06 34.31
N THR A 226 0.04 25.59 35.36
CA THR A 226 0.07 26.28 36.65
C THR A 226 1.36 27.06 36.72
N ALA A 227 1.19 28.40 36.73
CA ALA A 227 2.25 29.34 37.04
C ALA A 227 2.93 28.93 38.35
N GLY A 228 4.21 28.57 38.26
CA GLY A 228 5.03 28.11 39.39
C GLY A 228 6.45 28.63 39.24
N SER A 229 6.71 29.73 39.93
CA SER A 229 8.00 30.35 40.22
C SER A 229 9.21 29.40 40.30
N GLY A 230 10.25 29.70 39.51
CA GLY A 230 11.66 29.65 39.93
C GLY A 230 12.27 28.30 40.30
N GLY A 231 12.92 27.65 39.34
CA GLY A 231 13.89 26.58 39.60
C GLY A 231 14.52 26.09 38.31
N ALA A 232 15.84 26.23 38.17
CA ALA A 232 16.58 25.78 36.99
C ALA A 232 16.50 24.24 36.83
N THR A 233 15.59 23.78 35.98
CA THR A 233 15.39 22.35 35.71
C THR A 233 16.54 21.81 34.88
N ARG A 234 17.27 20.86 35.44
CA ARG A 234 18.34 20.13 34.73
C ARG A 234 17.74 19.26 33.63
N VAL A 235 18.41 19.18 32.48
CA VAL A 235 17.98 18.43 31.28
C VAL A 235 18.17 16.92 31.52
N PRO A 236 17.16 16.06 31.34
CA PRO A 236 17.29 14.62 31.52
C PRO A 236 18.30 14.01 30.53
N LEU A 237 18.81 12.81 30.82
CA LEU A 237 19.68 12.05 29.91
C LEU A 237 18.98 11.89 28.55
N TYR A 238 19.73 12.10 27.46
CA TYR A 238 19.26 12.19 26.07
C TYR A 238 18.38 13.41 25.71
N GLY A 239 18.19 14.36 26.64
CA GLY A 239 17.51 15.63 26.34
C GLY A 239 18.41 16.66 25.64
N GLN A 240 17.80 17.58 24.88
CA GLN A 240 18.52 18.68 24.25
C GLN A 240 19.00 19.68 25.30
N CYS A 241 20.28 20.03 25.26
CA CYS A 241 20.95 20.91 26.22
C CYS A 241 21.67 22.09 25.56
N GLY A 242 21.52 22.26 24.24
CA GLY A 242 22.13 23.36 23.50
C GLY A 242 21.83 23.31 22.01
N GLY A 243 22.36 24.29 21.28
CA GLY A 243 22.11 24.52 19.85
C GLY A 243 21.71 25.97 19.58
N SER A 244 22.02 26.47 18.39
CA SER A 244 21.63 27.80 17.95
C SER A 244 20.10 27.97 18.02
N GLY A 245 19.65 28.99 18.74
CA GLY A 245 18.23 29.26 19.00
C GLY A 245 17.60 28.49 20.18
N TRP A 246 18.35 27.62 20.88
CA TRP A 246 17.85 26.93 22.07
C TRP A 246 17.72 27.87 23.27
N THR A 247 16.53 27.93 23.87
CA THR A 247 16.22 28.75 25.06
C THR A 247 15.93 27.92 26.32
N GLY A 248 16.05 26.59 26.23
CA GLY A 248 15.80 25.67 27.34
C GLY A 248 17.02 25.46 28.24
N GLY A 249 16.93 24.45 29.11
CA GLY A 249 18.01 24.11 30.05
C GLY A 249 19.31 23.75 29.32
N THR A 250 20.45 24.13 29.90
CA THR A 250 21.79 23.86 29.34
C THR A 250 22.64 22.93 30.21
N THR A 251 22.13 22.58 31.38
CA THR A 251 22.84 21.75 32.36
C THR A 251 22.15 20.38 32.47
N CYS A 252 22.91 19.32 32.21
CA CYS A 252 22.41 17.95 32.30
C CYS A 252 22.16 17.51 33.76
N ALA A 253 21.10 16.72 33.96
CA ALA A 253 20.78 16.06 35.22
C ALA A 253 21.72 14.87 35.48
N SER A 254 22.16 14.23 34.40
CA SER A 254 23.18 13.18 34.37
C SER A 254 23.96 13.29 33.06
N GLY A 255 25.25 12.97 33.08
CA GLY A 255 26.14 13.09 31.91
C GLY A 255 26.62 14.52 31.64
N THR A 256 27.09 14.76 30.41
CA THR A 256 27.58 16.07 29.94
C THR A 256 26.86 16.48 28.66
N CYS A 257 26.68 17.79 28.47
CA CYS A 257 26.10 18.30 27.24
C CYS A 257 27.11 18.12 26.09
N LYS A 258 26.82 17.21 25.15
CA LYS A 258 27.66 16.94 23.99
C LYS A 258 27.13 17.69 22.78
N HIS A 259 28.01 18.47 22.17
CA HIS A 259 27.73 19.11 20.89
C HIS A 259 27.61 18.04 19.80
N ILE A 260 26.50 18.06 19.06
CA ILE A 260 26.27 17.17 17.91
C ILE A 260 26.42 17.98 16.62
N ASN A 261 25.77 19.15 16.54
CA ASN A 261 25.92 20.14 15.48
C ASN A 261 25.51 21.54 15.97
N ASP A 262 25.68 22.55 15.13
CA ASP A 262 25.44 23.97 15.45
C ASP A 262 24.02 24.24 15.99
N TRP A 263 23.04 23.40 15.67
CA TRP A 263 21.64 23.56 16.04
C TRP A 263 21.20 22.61 17.16
N TYR A 264 22.06 21.67 17.57
CA TYR A 264 21.67 20.60 18.48
C TYR A 264 22.85 20.08 19.34
N SER A 265 22.66 20.11 20.64
CA SER A 265 23.51 19.45 21.65
C SER A 265 22.66 18.62 22.59
N GLN A 266 23.15 17.46 23.04
CA GLN A 266 22.38 16.48 23.80
C GLN A 266 23.12 16.02 25.07
N CYS A 267 22.39 15.78 26.16
CA CYS A 267 22.94 15.18 27.37
C CYS A 267 23.26 13.69 27.16
N LEU A 268 24.53 13.32 27.30
CA LEU A 268 25.05 11.94 27.21
C LEU A 268 25.96 11.62 28.40
#